data_AF-A0A662QXX8-F1
#
_entry.id   AF-A0A662QXX8-F1
#
_cell.length_a   1.000
_cell.length_b   1.000
_cell.length_c   1.000
_cell.angle_alpha   90.00
_cell.angle_beta   90.00
_cell.angle_gamma   90.00
#
_symmetry.space_group_name_H-M   'P 1'
#
loop_
_entity.id
_entity.type
_entity.pdbx_description
1 polymer ?
#
loop_
_entity_poly.entity_id
_entity_poly.type
_entity_poly.pdbx_seq_one_letter_code
_entity_poly.pdbx_strand_id
1 'polypeptide(L)'
;MFLSRNGKNNKSNNHELYRKAQSQVLSIILISGILVTVVGATYMWGVPLIEKGRTSSDNELAESFMLLLKEKVDDVAETGEQRTLPVELIGDLELREDNSLTYTIVTRGLNIATTAWVPLAGGMSPVQEDMAAVAADGGTGTVNINDDVTCTMTSTCGASPNVNLLSCTGGFAGGVRSEGGTYDINGESYLVHHIDCVGDIDGQALIVGPEREKAGIVGIDEAGVLIAKSEPAGDRFKTIYRLAYRELDDISTPSKDGYRIQLTREGNNILGPGQHRITIRRDENSKIIGASKHGGDLIGTKIFISMS
;
A
#
# COMPACT_ATOMS: atom_id res chain seq x y z
N MET A 1 71.13 37.78 73.41
CA MET A 1 71.14 37.62 71.94
C MET A 1 69.75 37.18 71.54
N PHE A 2 68.92 38.13 71.10
CA PHE A 2 67.47 37.94 70.88
C PHE A 2 67.23 37.45 69.45
N LEU A 3 66.67 36.25 69.30
CA LEU A 3 66.07 35.78 68.05
C LEU A 3 64.56 35.98 68.16
N SER A 4 64.06 37.05 67.55
CA SER A 4 62.63 37.34 67.46
C SER A 4 62.10 36.87 66.10
N ARG A 5 61.15 35.93 66.17
CA ARG A 5 60.43 35.31 65.07
C ARG A 5 59.71 36.34 64.20
N ASN A 6 59.96 36.30 62.90
CA ASN A 6 59.14 36.97 61.90
C ASN A 6 58.12 35.99 61.33
N GLY A 7 56.90 36.01 61.88
CA GLY A 7 55.82 35.07 61.58
C GLY A 7 54.56 35.79 61.16
N LYS A 8 54.59 36.46 60.01
CA LYS A 8 53.40 36.99 59.33
C LYS A 8 53.64 36.84 57.83
N ASN A 9 52.71 36.17 57.13
CA ASN A 9 52.39 36.30 55.69
C ASN A 9 51.82 35.03 55.01
N ASN A 10 51.16 34.10 55.73
CA ASN A 10 50.56 32.89 55.12
C ASN A 10 49.04 32.91 54.89
N LYS A 11 48.32 34.01 55.17
CA LYS A 11 46.85 34.05 55.02
C LYS A 11 46.35 34.33 53.59
N SER A 12 47.20 34.81 52.68
CA SER A 12 46.78 35.22 51.33
C SER A 12 46.66 34.05 50.32
N ASN A 13 47.37 32.94 50.52
CA ASN A 13 47.49 31.90 49.49
C ASN A 13 46.31 30.92 49.46
N ASN A 14 45.53 30.83 50.54
CA ASN A 14 44.42 29.87 50.63
C ASN A 14 43.19 30.30 49.79
N HIS A 15 42.99 31.60 49.60
CA HIS A 15 41.85 32.11 48.83
C HIS A 15 42.04 31.90 47.31
N GLU A 16 43.29 31.90 46.83
CA GLU A 16 43.60 31.64 45.42
C GLU A 16 43.42 30.16 45.06
N LEU A 17 43.84 29.25 45.95
CA LEU A 17 43.64 27.81 45.80
C LEU A 17 42.15 27.44 45.71
N TYR A 18 41.31 28.09 46.52
CA TYR A 18 39.86 27.83 46.52
C TYR A 18 39.18 28.26 45.20
N ARG A 19 39.53 29.42 44.66
CA ARG A 19 38.99 29.87 43.35
C ARG A 19 39.42 28.96 42.20
N LYS A 20 40.66 28.43 42.24
CA LYS A 20 41.16 27.48 41.23
C LYS A 20 40.38 26.16 41.28
N ALA A 21 40.18 25.60 42.48
CA ALA A 21 39.42 24.36 42.67
C ALA A 21 37.93 24.52 42.25
N GLN A 22 37.29 25.63 42.60
CA GLN A 22 35.90 25.89 42.20
C GLN A 22 35.75 26.02 40.67
N SER A 23 36.69 26.71 40.00
CA SER A 23 36.62 26.84 38.53
C SER A 23 36.79 25.49 37.82
N GLN A 24 37.63 24.59 38.36
CA GLN A 24 37.83 23.26 37.80
C GLN A 24 36.57 22.40 37.94
N VAL A 25 35.91 22.43 39.09
CA VAL A 25 34.66 21.68 39.31
C VAL A 25 33.56 22.21 38.39
N LEU A 26 33.42 23.54 38.25
CA LEU A 26 32.41 24.12 37.37
C LEU A 26 32.63 23.74 35.89
N SER A 27 33.88 23.76 35.44
CA SER A 27 34.24 23.38 34.07
C SER A 27 33.90 21.92 33.78
N ILE A 28 34.22 21.00 34.71
CA ILE A 28 33.91 19.57 34.56
C ILE A 28 32.40 19.34 34.45
N ILE A 29 31.61 20.00 35.28
CA ILE A 29 30.13 19.88 35.25
C ILE A 29 29.56 20.44 33.94
N LEU A 30 30.11 21.56 33.45
CA LEU A 30 29.66 22.17 32.21
C LEU A 30 29.98 21.29 31.00
N ILE A 31 31.19 20.73 30.93
CA ILE A 31 31.60 19.83 29.84
C ILE A 31 30.78 18.52 29.87
N SER A 32 30.58 17.94 31.05
CA SER A 32 29.78 16.71 31.16
C SER A 32 28.31 16.94 30.79
N GLY A 33 27.74 18.09 31.17
CA GLY A 33 26.40 18.50 30.75
C GLY A 33 26.27 18.59 29.23
N ILE A 34 27.20 19.27 28.56
CA ILE A 34 27.21 19.37 27.09
C ILE A 34 27.33 17.98 26.46
N LEU A 35 28.23 17.13 26.95
CA LEU A 35 28.44 15.79 26.38
C LEU A 35 27.17 14.93 26.48
N VAL A 36 26.49 14.93 27.62
CA VAL A 36 25.22 14.21 27.79
C VAL A 36 24.16 14.75 26.82
N THR A 37 24.07 16.07 26.63
CA THR A 37 23.10 16.64 25.69
C THR A 37 23.40 16.27 24.23
N VAL A 38 24.67 16.25 23.81
CA VAL A 38 25.07 15.90 22.45
C VAL A 38 24.84 14.42 22.16
N VAL A 39 25.23 13.53 23.08
CA VAL A 39 25.01 12.08 22.95
C VAL A 39 23.51 11.77 22.97
N GLY A 40 22.75 12.40 23.87
CA GLY A 40 21.30 12.25 23.95
C GLY A 40 20.59 12.70 22.68
N ALA A 41 20.96 13.86 22.13
CA ALA A 41 20.46 14.31 20.84
C ALA A 41 20.82 13.31 19.74
N THR A 42 22.09 12.93 19.61
CA THR A 42 22.54 12.00 18.56
C THR A 42 21.79 10.67 18.61
N TYR A 43 21.55 10.14 19.80
CA TYR A 43 20.80 8.90 19.98
C TYR A 43 19.34 9.03 19.52
N MET A 44 18.66 10.13 19.88
CA MET A 44 17.27 10.38 19.46
C MET A 44 17.10 10.45 17.94
N TRP A 45 18.10 10.95 17.21
CA TRP A 45 18.05 11.03 15.74
C TRP A 45 18.59 9.78 15.04
N GLY A 46 19.57 9.09 15.63
CA GLY A 46 20.22 7.93 15.02
C GLY A 46 19.32 6.70 14.95
N VAL A 47 18.57 6.40 16.01
CA VAL A 47 17.71 5.20 16.07
C VAL A 47 16.62 5.20 14.98
N PRO A 48 15.81 6.27 14.81
CA PRO A 48 14.76 6.29 13.78
C PRO A 48 15.29 6.14 12.35
N LEU A 49 16.48 6.67 12.06
CA LEU A 49 17.11 6.56 10.74
C LEU A 49 17.53 5.13 10.42
N ILE A 50 18.10 4.42 11.39
CA ILE A 50 18.48 3.01 11.24
C ILE A 50 17.23 2.14 11.06
N GLU A 51 16.18 2.40 11.84
CA GLU A 51 14.91 1.67 11.74
C GLU A 51 14.21 1.89 10.39
N LYS A 52 14.23 3.12 9.86
CA LYS A 52 13.71 3.43 8.52
C LYS A 52 14.49 2.68 7.43
N GLY A 53 15.82 2.64 7.54
CA GLY A 53 16.67 1.92 6.59
C GLY A 53 16.37 0.42 6.54
N ARG A 54 16.25 -0.22 7.71
CA ARG A 54 15.88 -1.64 7.80
C ARG A 54 14.48 -1.89 7.24
N THR A 55 13.50 -1.05 7.60
CA THR A 55 12.13 -1.19 7.09
C THR A 55 12.07 -1.04 5.57
N SER A 56 12.85 -0.11 4.98
CA SER A 56 12.96 0.01 3.53
C SER A 56 13.51 -1.25 2.88
N SER A 57 14.60 -1.80 3.43
CA SER A 57 15.22 -3.03 2.93
C SER A 57 14.28 -4.24 3.02
N ASP A 58 13.53 -4.38 4.12
CA ASP A 58 12.59 -5.49 4.29
C ASP A 58 11.42 -5.41 3.28
N ASN A 59 10.93 -4.20 2.98
CA ASN A 59 9.90 -3.99 1.96
C ASN A 59 10.43 -4.26 0.54
N GLU A 60 11.64 -3.82 0.22
CA GLU A 60 12.27 -4.07 -1.09
C GLU A 60 12.51 -5.56 -1.35
N LEU A 61 12.94 -6.30 -0.33
CA LEU A 61 13.08 -7.76 -0.39
C LEU A 61 11.72 -8.45 -0.60
N ALA A 62 10.69 -8.00 0.11
CA ALA A 62 9.34 -8.54 -0.02
C ALA A 62 8.74 -8.29 -1.41
N GLU A 63 8.90 -7.07 -1.93
CA GLU A 63 8.46 -6.70 -3.27
C GLU A 63 9.21 -7.51 -4.34
N SER A 64 10.54 -7.56 -4.25
CA SER A 64 11.37 -8.32 -5.19
C SER A 64 11.02 -9.81 -5.20
N PHE A 65 10.72 -10.39 -4.03
CA PHE A 65 10.25 -11.76 -3.92
C PHE A 65 8.91 -11.97 -4.65
N MET A 66 7.93 -11.07 -4.44
CA MET A 66 6.63 -11.18 -5.09
C MET A 66 6.71 -10.99 -6.61
N LEU A 67 7.59 -10.10 -7.09
CA LEU A 67 7.87 -9.93 -8.52
C LEU A 67 8.53 -11.17 -9.13
N LEU A 68 9.50 -11.76 -8.43
CA LEU A 68 10.13 -13.02 -8.85
C LEU A 68 9.11 -14.16 -8.91
N LEU A 69 8.21 -14.23 -7.93
CA LEU A 69 7.14 -15.23 -7.90
C LEU A 69 6.18 -15.04 -9.08
N LYS A 70 5.79 -13.80 -9.37
CA LYS A 70 4.99 -13.46 -10.56
C LYS A 70 5.68 -13.93 -11.84
N GLU A 71 6.94 -13.55 -12.04
CA GLU A 71 7.73 -13.93 -13.22
C GLU A 71 7.75 -15.47 -13.40
N LYS A 72 7.93 -16.23 -12.32
CA LYS A 72 7.94 -17.70 -12.39
C LYS A 72 6.58 -18.31 -12.65
N VAL A 73 5.50 -17.73 -12.16
CA VAL A 73 4.15 -18.19 -12.51
C VAL A 73 3.84 -17.90 -13.97
N ASP A 74 4.21 -16.72 -14.47
CA ASP A 74 4.02 -16.32 -15.87
C ASP A 74 4.82 -17.26 -16.80
N ASP A 75 6.09 -17.52 -16.49
CA ASP A 75 6.95 -18.47 -17.23
C ASP A 75 6.37 -19.90 -17.26
N VAL A 76 5.86 -20.40 -16.12
CA VAL A 76 5.23 -21.74 -16.05
C VAL A 76 3.91 -21.77 -16.83
N ALA A 77 3.15 -20.67 -16.82
CA ALA A 77 1.91 -20.58 -17.59
C ALA A 77 2.17 -20.63 -19.10
N GLU A 78 3.21 -19.95 -19.57
CA GLU A 78 3.61 -19.92 -20.98
C GLU A 78 4.25 -21.24 -21.43
N THR A 79 5.28 -21.70 -20.72
CA THR A 79 6.10 -22.85 -21.13
C THR A 79 5.47 -24.20 -20.77
N GLY A 80 4.70 -24.25 -19.69
CA GLY A 80 4.22 -25.49 -19.07
C GLY A 80 5.29 -26.28 -18.31
N GLU A 81 6.53 -25.78 -18.20
CA GLU A 81 7.59 -26.42 -17.43
C GLU A 81 7.37 -26.24 -15.93
N GLN A 82 7.71 -27.25 -15.13
CA GLN A 82 7.72 -27.11 -13.68
C GLN A 82 8.93 -26.27 -13.23
N ARG A 83 8.70 -25.32 -12.31
CA ARG A 83 9.75 -24.50 -11.69
C ARG A 83 9.77 -24.71 -10.18
N THR A 84 10.97 -24.68 -9.62
CA THR A 84 11.19 -24.80 -8.17
C THR A 84 12.03 -23.60 -7.72
N LEU A 85 11.51 -22.86 -6.74
CA LEU A 85 12.14 -21.65 -6.21
C LEU A 85 12.51 -21.87 -4.73
N PRO A 86 13.81 -21.90 -4.38
CA PRO A 86 14.24 -21.81 -2.99
C PRO A 86 14.05 -20.38 -2.49
N VAL A 87 13.41 -20.21 -1.34
CA VAL A 87 13.08 -18.88 -0.80
C VAL A 87 13.37 -18.82 0.70
N GLU A 88 13.75 -17.64 1.16
CA GLU A 88 13.83 -17.32 2.59
C GLU A 88 12.80 -16.22 2.87
N LEU A 89 11.74 -16.59 3.59
CA LEU A 89 10.64 -15.69 3.91
C LEU A 89 10.90 -14.98 5.24
N ILE A 90 10.69 -13.66 5.26
CA ILE A 90 10.71 -12.85 6.48
C ILE A 90 9.32 -12.67 7.09
N GLY A 91 8.27 -13.08 6.36
CA GLY A 91 6.87 -12.97 6.76
C GLY A 91 6.04 -14.17 6.30
N ASP A 92 4.72 -14.01 6.36
CA ASP A 92 3.77 -15.08 6.04
C ASP A 92 3.32 -14.99 4.58
N LEU A 93 3.48 -16.08 3.83
CA LEU A 93 2.95 -16.21 2.46
C LEU A 93 1.71 -17.10 2.49
N GLU A 94 0.59 -16.60 1.97
CA GLU A 94 -0.68 -17.30 1.90
C GLU A 94 -1.20 -17.36 0.46
N LEU A 95 -1.59 -18.54 -0.03
CA LEU A 95 -2.40 -18.68 -1.24
C LEU A 95 -3.89 -18.66 -0.88
N ARG A 96 -4.62 -17.68 -1.41
CA ARG A 96 -6.04 -17.47 -1.16
C ARG A 96 -6.92 -18.12 -2.23
N GLU A 97 -8.18 -18.35 -1.87
CA GLU A 97 -9.19 -18.97 -2.76
C GLU A 97 -9.65 -18.04 -3.89
N ASP A 98 -9.37 -16.74 -3.77
CA ASP A 98 -9.75 -15.69 -4.72
C ASP A 98 -8.77 -15.53 -5.89
N ASN A 99 -7.95 -16.54 -6.18
CA ASN A 99 -6.92 -16.51 -7.21
C ASN A 99 -5.80 -15.48 -6.94
N SER A 100 -5.46 -15.26 -5.66
CA SER A 100 -4.38 -14.35 -5.28
C SER A 100 -3.41 -14.94 -4.25
N LEU A 101 -2.14 -14.52 -4.35
CA LEU A 101 -1.08 -14.80 -3.39
C LEU A 101 -0.89 -13.56 -2.51
N THR A 102 -0.96 -13.74 -1.20
CA THR A 102 -0.78 -12.67 -0.22
C THR A 102 0.50 -12.90 0.56
N TYR A 103 1.41 -11.93 0.56
CA TYR A 103 2.62 -11.94 1.37
C TYR A 103 2.57 -10.83 2.41
N THR A 104 2.67 -11.22 3.68
CA THR A 104 2.48 -10.34 4.82
C THR A 104 3.78 -10.21 5.59
N ILE A 105 4.28 -8.99 5.75
CA ILE A 105 5.41 -8.68 6.63
C ILE A 105 4.98 -7.70 7.72
N VAL A 106 5.58 -7.81 8.90
CA VAL A 106 5.32 -6.88 10.02
C VAL A 106 6.55 -5.99 10.19
N THR A 107 6.39 -4.69 9.99
CA THR A 107 7.45 -3.68 10.04
C THR A 107 7.16 -2.63 11.11
N ARG A 108 8.16 -1.85 11.54
CA ARG A 108 7.97 -0.77 12.54
C ARG A 108 7.61 0.57 11.91
N GLY A 109 7.98 0.78 10.66
CA GLY A 109 7.75 2.03 9.92
C GLY A 109 6.70 1.87 8.84
N LEU A 110 6.00 2.96 8.53
CA LEU A 110 5.08 3.02 7.41
C LEU A 110 5.84 3.42 6.13
N ASN A 111 5.86 2.56 5.13
CA ASN A 111 6.42 2.85 3.80
C ASN A 111 5.40 2.77 2.66
N ILE A 112 4.23 2.17 2.89
CA ILE A 112 3.15 1.99 1.89
C ILE A 112 1.89 2.66 2.44
N ALA A 113 0.97 3.10 1.58
CA ALA A 113 -0.27 3.75 2.00
C ALA A 113 -1.09 2.88 2.97
N THR A 114 -1.67 3.51 4.00
CA THR A 114 -2.43 2.83 5.07
C THR A 114 -3.88 2.52 4.74
N THR A 115 -4.45 3.19 3.75
CA THR A 115 -5.91 3.19 3.52
C THR A 115 -6.32 2.64 2.18
N ALA A 116 -5.39 2.48 1.24
CA ALA A 116 -5.69 2.06 -0.12
C ALA A 116 -4.63 1.10 -0.64
N TRP A 117 -5.06 0.19 -1.52
CA TRP A 117 -4.15 -0.64 -2.30
C TRP A 117 -3.42 0.23 -3.33
N VAL A 118 -2.09 0.14 -3.34
CA VAL A 118 -1.23 0.83 -4.29
C VAL A 118 -0.70 -0.20 -5.29
N PRO A 119 -0.88 0.00 -6.61
CA PRO A 119 -0.25 -0.84 -7.61
C PRO A 119 1.26 -0.63 -7.61
N LEU A 120 2.01 -1.73 -7.54
CA LEU A 120 3.47 -1.75 -7.63
C LEU A 120 3.94 -2.21 -9.01
N ALA A 121 3.24 -3.19 -9.62
CA ALA A 121 3.51 -3.69 -10.96
C ALA A 121 2.27 -4.28 -11.63
N GLY A 122 2.24 -4.37 -12.97
CA GLY A 122 1.18 -5.02 -13.74
C GLY A 122 0.08 -4.10 -14.31
N GLY A 123 0.29 -2.78 -14.34
CA GLY A 123 -0.68 -1.80 -14.85
C GLY A 123 -1.63 -1.27 -13.77
N MET A 124 -2.77 -0.68 -14.18
CA MET A 124 -3.79 -0.19 -13.23
C MET A 124 -4.27 -1.33 -12.31
N SER A 125 -4.47 -1.01 -11.04
CA SER A 125 -4.81 -1.99 -10.01
C SER A 125 -6.17 -2.66 -10.32
N PRO A 126 -6.27 -4.01 -10.38
CA PRO A 126 -7.56 -4.69 -10.51
C PRO A 126 -8.37 -4.62 -9.20
N VAL A 127 -7.73 -4.14 -8.12
CA VAL A 127 -8.33 -3.89 -6.80
C VAL A 127 -8.23 -2.39 -6.48
N GLN A 128 -8.31 -1.56 -7.50
CA GLN A 128 -8.79 -0.21 -7.28
C GLN A 128 -10.27 -0.40 -6.94
N GLU A 129 -10.60 -0.35 -5.64
CA GLU A 129 -11.90 0.19 -5.22
C GLU A 129 -11.88 1.64 -5.70
N ASP A 130 -12.17 1.79 -7.00
CA ASP A 130 -11.61 2.93 -7.70
C ASP A 130 -12.44 4.13 -7.37
N MET A 131 -11.84 5.11 -6.70
CA MET A 131 -12.34 6.47 -6.61
C MET A 131 -12.28 7.13 -7.98
N ALA A 132 -12.97 6.58 -8.98
CA ALA A 132 -13.03 7.17 -10.31
C ALA A 132 -13.89 8.44 -10.24
N ALA A 133 -13.36 9.55 -10.76
CA ALA A 133 -14.16 10.72 -11.04
C ALA A 133 -14.81 10.54 -12.42
N VAL A 134 -16.13 10.54 -12.49
CA VAL A 134 -16.87 10.55 -13.76
C VAL A 134 -16.40 11.72 -14.62
N ALA A 135 -15.94 11.45 -15.85
CA ALA A 135 -15.77 12.43 -16.91
C ALA A 135 -17.05 12.45 -17.77
N ALA A 136 -18.03 13.30 -17.43
CA ALA A 136 -19.19 13.56 -18.27
C ALA A 136 -18.76 14.35 -19.52
N ASP A 137 -18.89 13.69 -20.66
CA ASP A 137 -18.65 14.21 -21.99
C ASP A 137 -19.65 15.34 -22.28
N GLY A 138 -19.20 16.60 -22.19
CA GLY A 138 -19.80 17.82 -22.77
C GLY A 138 -21.30 18.12 -22.62
N GLY A 139 -22.06 17.37 -21.83
CA GLY A 139 -23.51 17.44 -21.73
C GLY A 139 -23.98 17.65 -20.30
N THR A 140 -24.90 18.58 -20.12
CA THR A 140 -25.67 18.69 -18.87
C THR A 140 -26.61 17.49 -18.77
N GLY A 141 -26.24 16.52 -17.93
CA GLY A 141 -27.09 15.41 -17.56
C GLY A 141 -27.77 15.68 -16.21
N THR A 142 -29.09 15.59 -16.15
CA THR A 142 -29.84 15.54 -14.89
C THR A 142 -30.06 14.08 -14.52
N VAL A 143 -29.62 13.68 -13.34
CA VAL A 143 -29.94 12.37 -12.76
C VAL A 143 -30.93 12.60 -11.61
N ASN A 144 -32.12 12.03 -11.74
CA ASN A 144 -33.10 11.99 -10.66
C ASN A 144 -32.81 10.78 -9.79
N ILE A 145 -32.43 11.03 -8.53
CA ILE A 145 -32.10 9.97 -7.56
C ILE A 145 -33.39 9.45 -6.89
N ASN A 146 -34.40 10.31 -6.76
CA ASN A 146 -35.78 10.00 -6.37
C ASN A 146 -36.71 11.19 -6.76
N ASP A 147 -38.00 11.10 -6.41
CA ASP A 147 -39.03 12.09 -6.80
C ASP A 147 -38.76 13.53 -6.29
N ASP A 148 -37.87 13.72 -5.31
CA ASP A 148 -37.58 15.02 -4.68
C ASP A 148 -36.13 15.51 -4.86
N VAL A 149 -35.23 14.71 -5.46
CA VAL A 149 -33.80 15.07 -5.61
C VAL A 149 -33.34 14.92 -7.06
N THR A 150 -33.17 16.05 -7.72
CA THR A 150 -32.52 16.18 -9.03
C THR A 150 -31.10 16.71 -8.85
N CYS A 151 -30.10 15.88 -9.13
CA CYS A 151 -28.71 16.35 -9.20
C CYS A 151 -28.37 16.66 -10.67
N THR A 152 -27.83 17.86 -10.90
CA THR A 152 -27.48 18.33 -12.24
C THR A 152 -25.96 18.31 -12.38
N MET A 153 -25.43 17.48 -13.28
CA MET A 153 -24.01 17.50 -13.61
C MET A 153 -23.75 18.65 -14.57
N THR A 154 -22.92 19.60 -14.15
CA THR A 154 -22.49 20.71 -15.03
C THR A 154 -20.99 20.58 -15.27
N SER A 155 -20.63 20.07 -16.43
CA SER A 155 -19.23 20.00 -16.88
C SER A 155 -18.79 21.37 -17.40
N THR A 156 -18.05 22.14 -16.59
CA THR A 156 -17.39 23.36 -17.06
C THR A 156 -15.96 23.05 -17.50
N CYS A 157 -15.79 22.50 -18.70
CA CYS A 157 -14.48 22.23 -19.26
C CYS A 157 -13.77 23.52 -19.70
N GLY A 158 -12.86 24.00 -18.86
CA GLY A 158 -11.66 24.73 -19.29
C GLY A 158 -10.44 23.82 -19.19
N ALA A 159 -10.15 23.07 -20.25
CA ALA A 159 -8.86 22.43 -20.56
C ALA A 159 -8.13 21.61 -19.45
N SER A 160 -8.84 20.87 -18.60
CA SER A 160 -8.23 19.81 -17.77
C SER A 160 -9.16 18.58 -17.71
N PRO A 161 -8.73 17.37 -18.11
CA PRO A 161 -9.64 16.27 -18.45
C PRO A 161 -10.23 15.46 -17.29
N ASN A 162 -9.96 15.74 -16.01
CA ASN A 162 -10.16 14.71 -14.96
C ASN A 162 -11.00 15.07 -13.72
N VAL A 163 -11.88 16.08 -13.74
CA VAL A 163 -12.78 16.33 -12.58
C VAL A 163 -14.16 16.81 -13.03
N ASN A 164 -15.22 16.04 -12.73
CA ASN A 164 -16.58 16.59 -12.68
C ASN A 164 -17.03 16.79 -11.25
N LEU A 165 -17.62 17.96 -11.01
CA LEU A 165 -18.26 18.34 -9.76
C LEU A 165 -19.77 18.15 -9.91
N LEU A 166 -20.36 17.29 -9.09
CA LEU A 166 -21.81 17.31 -8.85
C LEU A 166 -22.09 18.44 -7.86
N SER A 167 -22.96 19.38 -8.22
CA SER A 167 -23.58 20.29 -7.25
C SER A 167 -25.05 19.89 -7.09
N CYS A 168 -25.47 19.54 -5.88
CA CYS A 168 -26.89 19.36 -5.54
C CYS A 168 -27.32 20.55 -4.66
N THR A 169 -28.48 21.14 -4.91
CA THR A 169 -29.00 22.31 -4.16
C THR A 169 -30.13 21.86 -3.22
N GLY A 170 -29.97 22.09 -1.92
CA GLY A 170 -30.99 21.84 -0.89
C GLY A 170 -30.42 22.09 0.51
N GLY A 171 -30.96 23.09 1.23
CA GLY A 171 -30.36 23.60 2.47
C GLY A 171 -30.58 22.70 3.68
N PHE A 172 -29.50 22.16 4.25
CA PHE A 172 -29.49 21.45 5.54
C PHE A 172 -28.18 21.69 6.32
N ALA A 173 -28.27 21.73 7.65
CA ALA A 173 -27.16 22.02 8.56
C ALA A 173 -26.88 20.82 9.51
N GLY A 174 -25.62 20.41 9.63
CA GLY A 174 -25.09 19.51 10.68
C GLY A 174 -24.16 18.34 10.26
N GLY A 175 -22.89 18.38 10.69
CA GLY A 175 -21.95 17.25 10.94
C GLY A 175 -21.62 16.20 9.86
N VAL A 176 -20.32 16.05 9.52
CA VAL A 176 -19.79 15.04 8.56
C VAL A 176 -20.02 13.60 9.04
N ARG A 177 -20.66 12.77 8.21
CA ARG A 177 -20.75 11.31 8.32
C ARG A 177 -20.45 10.69 6.95
N SER A 178 -19.78 9.54 6.91
CA SER A 178 -19.66 8.74 5.69
C SER A 178 -20.44 7.44 5.84
N GLU A 179 -21.29 7.15 4.86
CA GLU A 179 -22.00 5.88 4.70
C GLU A 179 -21.72 5.39 3.27
N GLY A 180 -21.01 4.27 3.13
CA GLY A 180 -20.73 3.65 1.83
C GLY A 180 -21.81 2.63 1.48
N GLY A 181 -22.23 2.58 0.21
CA GLY A 181 -23.19 1.58 -0.30
C GLY A 181 -22.89 1.19 -1.75
N THR A 182 -23.37 0.02 -2.17
CA THR A 182 -23.31 -0.45 -3.56
C THR A 182 -24.66 -0.27 -4.26
N TYR A 183 -24.65 0.20 -5.51
CA TYR A 183 -25.84 0.38 -6.36
C TYR A 183 -25.69 -0.43 -7.64
N ASP A 184 -26.74 -1.18 -8.01
CA ASP A 184 -26.79 -1.89 -9.29
C ASP A 184 -27.49 -1.00 -10.32
N ILE A 185 -26.79 -0.65 -11.40
CA ILE A 185 -27.34 0.10 -12.53
C ILE A 185 -27.15 -0.76 -13.78
N ASN A 186 -28.24 -1.24 -14.35
CA ASN A 186 -28.26 -2.08 -15.57
C ASN A 186 -27.47 -3.41 -15.45
N GLY A 187 -27.36 -3.99 -14.26
CA GLY A 187 -26.63 -5.25 -14.03
C GLY A 187 -25.14 -5.06 -13.71
N GLU A 188 -24.68 -3.81 -13.62
CA GLU A 188 -23.34 -3.48 -13.17
C GLU A 188 -23.41 -2.88 -11.76
N SER A 189 -22.59 -3.38 -10.84
CA SER A 189 -22.48 -2.85 -9.48
C SER A 189 -21.51 -1.68 -9.43
N TYR A 190 -21.99 -0.55 -8.92
CA TYR A 190 -21.26 0.69 -8.69
C TYR A 190 -21.07 0.85 -7.18
N LEU A 191 -19.84 1.14 -6.74
CA LEU A 191 -19.60 1.55 -5.37
C LEU A 191 -19.90 3.04 -5.28
N VAL A 192 -20.75 3.49 -4.37
CA VAL A 192 -21.00 4.92 -4.17
C VAL A 192 -20.49 5.30 -2.80
N HIS A 193 -19.46 6.14 -2.77
CA HIS A 193 -19.03 6.79 -1.54
C HIS A 193 -19.81 8.09 -1.37
N HIS A 194 -20.77 8.07 -0.45
CA HIS A 194 -21.43 9.29 -0.02
C HIS A 194 -20.48 10.09 0.88
N ILE A 195 -20.02 11.24 0.40
CA ILE A 195 -19.28 12.21 1.21
C ILE A 195 -20.25 13.35 1.52
N ASP A 196 -20.90 13.27 2.68
CA ASP A 196 -21.71 14.40 3.18
C ASP A 196 -20.78 15.46 3.77
N CYS A 197 -20.45 16.47 2.96
CA CYS A 197 -19.83 17.70 3.45
C CYS A 197 -20.91 18.54 4.12
N VAL A 198 -20.79 18.73 5.43
CA VAL A 198 -21.75 19.55 6.14
C VAL A 198 -21.22 20.93 6.45
N GLY A 199 -21.67 21.89 5.63
CA GLY A 199 -21.34 23.30 5.64
C GLY A 199 -21.74 23.92 4.30
N ASP A 200 -22.24 25.14 4.32
CA ASP A 200 -23.11 25.77 3.31
C ASP A 200 -22.40 26.22 2.00
N ILE A 201 -21.47 25.42 1.46
CA ILE A 201 -20.93 25.62 0.11
C ILE A 201 -20.34 24.31 -0.42
N ASP A 202 -20.94 23.83 -1.51
CA ASP A 202 -20.41 22.88 -2.50
C ASP A 202 -19.92 21.52 -1.97
N GLY A 203 -20.89 20.66 -1.63
CA GLY A 203 -20.66 19.23 -1.45
C GLY A 203 -20.28 18.56 -2.78
N GLN A 204 -19.13 17.90 -2.81
CA GLN A 204 -18.66 17.14 -3.97
C GLN A 204 -19.12 15.68 -3.82
N ALA A 205 -19.96 15.21 -4.73
CA ALA A 205 -20.22 13.78 -4.86
C ALA A 205 -19.17 13.16 -5.78
N LEU A 206 -18.38 12.23 -5.24
CA LEU A 206 -17.46 11.41 -6.03
C LEU A 206 -18.21 10.16 -6.50
N ILE A 207 -18.70 10.21 -7.74
CA ILE A 207 -19.25 9.03 -8.40
C ILE A 207 -18.08 8.18 -8.85
N VAL A 208 -17.65 7.28 -7.98
CA VAL A 208 -16.82 6.12 -8.32
C VAL A 208 -17.51 5.37 -9.47
N GLY A 209 -16.84 5.37 -10.63
CA GLY A 209 -17.28 4.68 -11.83
C GLY A 209 -17.51 3.18 -11.63
N PRO A 210 -17.99 2.47 -12.68
CA PRO A 210 -18.18 1.03 -12.59
C PRO A 210 -16.87 0.37 -12.18
N GLU A 211 -16.94 -0.82 -11.59
CA GLU A 211 -15.81 -1.71 -11.31
C GLU A 211 -15.09 -2.09 -12.63
N ARG A 212 -14.45 -1.10 -13.27
CA ARG A 212 -13.59 -1.21 -14.45
C ARG A 212 -12.23 -1.62 -13.91
N GLU A 213 -11.62 -2.75 -14.24
CA GLU A 213 -11.95 -3.82 -15.17
C GLU A 213 -11.23 -5.05 -14.60
N LYS A 214 -11.99 -6.07 -14.15
CA LYS A 214 -11.43 -7.38 -13.80
C LYS A 214 -10.77 -8.13 -14.97
N ALA A 215 -10.81 -7.56 -16.18
CA ALA A 215 -10.23 -8.13 -17.39
C ALA A 215 -9.34 -7.08 -18.10
N GLY A 216 -8.11 -7.42 -18.46
CA GLY A 216 -7.27 -6.62 -19.33
C GLY A 216 -7.39 -7.06 -20.79
N ILE A 217 -6.63 -6.42 -21.68
CA ILE A 217 -6.56 -6.77 -23.11
C ILE A 217 -5.28 -7.54 -23.40
N VAL A 218 -5.40 -8.68 -24.10
CA VAL A 218 -4.24 -9.51 -24.51
C VAL A 218 -3.24 -8.67 -25.32
N GLY A 219 -1.97 -8.71 -24.91
CA GLY A 219 -0.87 -8.00 -25.56
C GLY A 219 -0.73 -6.51 -25.20
N ILE A 220 -1.67 -5.95 -24.43
CA ILE A 220 -1.59 -4.59 -23.88
C ILE A 220 -1.36 -4.66 -22.37
N ASP A 221 -2.16 -5.49 -21.69
CA ASP A 221 -2.20 -5.63 -20.25
C ASP A 221 -1.45 -6.86 -19.76
N GLU A 222 -0.83 -6.74 -18.58
CA GLU A 222 -0.28 -7.91 -17.86
C GLU A 222 -1.39 -8.68 -17.11
N ALA A 223 -1.28 -10.01 -17.10
CA ALA A 223 -2.23 -10.88 -16.40
C ALA A 223 -2.09 -10.78 -14.87
N GLY A 224 -0.86 -10.77 -14.36
CA GLY A 224 -0.58 -10.65 -12.93
C GLY A 224 -0.42 -9.20 -12.51
N VAL A 225 -1.12 -8.78 -11.46
CA VAL A 225 -0.99 -7.43 -10.89
C VAL A 225 -0.57 -7.54 -9.43
N LEU A 226 0.51 -6.82 -9.10
CA LEU A 226 1.05 -6.74 -7.75
C LEU A 226 0.62 -5.42 -7.12
N ILE A 227 -0.10 -5.53 -6.00
CA ILE A 227 -0.56 -4.40 -5.21
C ILE A 227 -0.07 -4.55 -3.76
N ALA A 228 0.04 -3.45 -3.04
CA ALA A 228 0.37 -3.47 -1.63
C ALA A 228 -0.48 -2.48 -0.82
N LYS A 229 -0.72 -2.82 0.44
CA LYS A 229 -1.31 -1.91 1.44
C LYS A 229 -0.64 -2.11 2.80
N SER A 230 -0.78 -1.14 3.69
CA SER A 230 -0.31 -1.26 5.06
C SER A 230 -1.48 -1.13 6.05
N GLU A 231 -1.49 -1.93 7.11
CA GLU A 231 -2.51 -1.87 8.17
C GLU A 231 -1.82 -1.66 9.53
N PRO A 232 -2.37 -0.82 10.43
CA PRO A 232 -1.83 -0.68 11.76
C PRO A 232 -2.00 -1.97 12.56
N ALA A 233 -0.94 -2.41 13.25
CA ALA A 233 -0.89 -3.62 14.07
C ALA A 233 -0.16 -3.33 15.40
N GLY A 234 -0.83 -2.61 16.30
CA GLY A 234 -0.24 -2.17 17.58
C GLY A 234 0.75 -1.02 17.38
N ASP A 235 2.00 -1.21 17.82
CA ASP A 235 3.13 -0.28 17.61
C ASP A 235 3.85 -0.50 16.27
N ARG A 236 3.29 -1.36 15.42
CA ARG A 236 3.85 -1.79 14.14
C ARG A 236 2.84 -1.65 13.01
N PHE A 237 3.32 -1.89 11.81
CA PHE A 237 2.53 -1.91 10.59
C PHE A 237 2.63 -3.28 9.94
N LYS A 238 1.50 -3.82 9.52
CA LYS A 238 1.39 -5.03 8.72
C LYS A 238 1.34 -4.61 7.26
N THR A 239 2.44 -4.79 6.53
CA THR A 239 2.47 -4.56 5.08
C THR A 239 2.03 -5.82 4.37
N ILE A 240 1.02 -5.70 3.52
CA ILE A 240 0.37 -6.80 2.82
C ILE A 240 0.58 -6.57 1.33
N TYR A 241 1.36 -7.45 0.71
CA TYR A 241 1.51 -7.55 -0.75
C TYR A 241 0.50 -8.57 -1.26
N ARG A 242 -0.18 -8.27 -2.36
CA ARG A 242 -1.11 -9.18 -3.01
C ARG A 242 -0.79 -9.24 -4.50
N LEU A 243 -0.50 -10.43 -4.99
CA LEU A 243 -0.37 -10.75 -6.40
C LEU A 243 -1.65 -11.44 -6.84
N ALA A 244 -2.42 -10.78 -7.71
CA ALA A 244 -3.69 -11.29 -8.23
C ALA A 244 -3.61 -11.44 -9.76
N TYR A 245 -4.28 -12.45 -10.29
CA TYR A 245 -4.35 -12.69 -11.73
C TYR A 245 -5.72 -12.32 -12.27
N ARG A 246 -5.75 -11.33 -13.18
CA ARG A 246 -6.94 -10.90 -13.92
C ARG A 246 -7.13 -11.72 -15.20
N GLU A 247 -8.33 -11.67 -15.74
CA GLU A 247 -8.63 -12.19 -17.08
C GLU A 247 -7.98 -11.29 -18.13
N LEU A 248 -7.57 -11.84 -19.27
CA LEU A 248 -7.13 -11.08 -20.43
C LEU A 248 -7.96 -11.48 -21.63
N ASP A 249 -8.67 -10.52 -22.23
CA ASP A 249 -9.55 -10.77 -23.35
C ASP A 249 -8.86 -10.43 -24.68
N ASP A 250 -8.98 -11.32 -25.65
CA ASP A 250 -8.49 -11.09 -27.00
C ASP A 250 -9.55 -10.38 -27.86
N ILE A 251 -9.62 -9.05 -27.71
CA ILE A 251 -10.54 -8.23 -28.52
C ILE A 251 -10.15 -8.17 -30.00
N SER A 252 -8.97 -8.69 -30.37
CA SER A 252 -8.47 -8.64 -31.75
C SER A 252 -9.06 -9.76 -32.62
N THR A 253 -9.51 -10.86 -32.01
CA THR A 253 -10.08 -12.01 -32.70
C THR A 253 -11.61 -12.01 -32.67
N PRO A 254 -12.28 -12.59 -33.70
CA PRO A 254 -13.75 -12.69 -33.71
C PRO A 254 -14.33 -13.58 -32.61
N SER A 255 -13.54 -14.54 -32.08
CA SER A 255 -13.99 -15.39 -30.97
C SER A 255 -14.05 -14.62 -29.66
N LYS A 256 -13.21 -13.59 -29.50
CA LYS A 256 -13.07 -12.78 -28.29
C LYS A 256 -12.69 -13.58 -27.04
N ASP A 257 -12.06 -14.74 -27.23
CA ASP A 257 -11.76 -15.65 -26.14
C ASP A 257 -10.94 -14.96 -25.03
N GLY A 258 -11.27 -15.30 -23.79
CA GLY A 258 -10.60 -14.80 -22.59
C GLY A 258 -9.57 -15.80 -22.09
N TYR A 259 -8.50 -15.30 -21.46
CA TYR A 259 -7.43 -16.10 -20.87
C TYR A 259 -7.25 -15.74 -19.41
N ARG A 260 -7.18 -16.74 -18.53
CA ARG A 260 -6.98 -16.50 -17.09
C ARG A 260 -6.06 -17.53 -16.47
N ILE A 261 -5.07 -17.06 -15.71
CA ILE A 261 -4.27 -17.93 -14.84
C ILE A 261 -5.08 -18.24 -13.58
N GLN A 262 -5.26 -19.53 -13.27
CA GLN A 262 -5.99 -20.04 -12.11
C GLN A 262 -5.02 -20.73 -11.14
N LEU A 263 -4.67 -20.02 -10.07
CA LEU A 263 -3.84 -20.54 -8.99
C LEU A 263 -4.61 -21.57 -8.18
N THR A 264 -4.02 -22.74 -8.00
CA THR A 264 -4.55 -23.85 -7.22
C THR A 264 -3.49 -24.28 -6.21
N ARG A 265 -3.89 -24.51 -4.95
CA ARG A 265 -2.96 -25.02 -3.93
C ARG A 265 -2.70 -26.50 -4.11
N GLU A 266 -1.48 -26.91 -3.81
CA GLU A 266 -1.11 -28.31 -3.60
C GLU A 266 -0.42 -28.46 -2.23
N GLY A 267 -1.18 -28.89 -1.22
CA GLY A 267 -0.71 -29.03 0.16
C GLY A 267 -1.04 -27.82 1.04
N ASN A 268 -0.08 -27.38 1.85
CA ASN A 268 -0.23 -26.24 2.76
C ASN A 268 -0.45 -24.95 1.97
N ASN A 269 -1.36 -24.11 2.46
CA ASN A 269 -1.68 -22.81 1.83
C ASN A 269 -1.01 -21.63 2.53
N ILE A 270 -0.33 -21.85 3.65
CA ILE A 270 0.35 -20.82 4.44
C ILE A 270 1.79 -21.29 4.71
N LEU A 271 2.76 -20.44 4.41
CA LEU A 271 4.15 -20.55 4.85
C LEU A 271 4.47 -19.41 5.81
N GLY A 272 5.10 -19.74 6.93
CA GLY A 272 5.63 -18.73 7.85
C GLY A 272 7.03 -18.26 7.46
N PRO A 273 7.70 -17.51 8.35
CA PRO A 273 9.08 -17.10 8.14
C PRO A 273 10.04 -18.30 8.19
N GLY A 274 11.07 -18.29 7.34
CA GLY A 274 12.09 -19.33 7.27
C GLY A 274 12.50 -19.74 5.86
N GLN A 275 13.30 -20.80 5.75
CA GLN A 275 13.69 -21.37 4.46
C GLN A 275 12.63 -22.34 3.94
N HIS A 276 12.16 -22.10 2.73
CA HIS A 276 11.12 -22.88 2.07
C HIS A 276 11.48 -23.18 0.62
N ARG A 277 10.74 -24.10 0.04
CA ARG A 277 10.77 -24.42 -1.38
C ARG A 277 9.37 -24.29 -1.96
N ILE A 278 9.21 -23.40 -2.92
CA ILE A 278 7.97 -23.23 -3.67
C ILE A 278 8.12 -23.97 -4.99
N THR A 279 7.20 -24.89 -5.28
CA THR A 279 7.14 -25.61 -6.56
C THR A 279 5.91 -25.15 -7.32
N ILE A 280 6.09 -24.73 -8.57
CA ILE A 280 5.06 -24.20 -9.45
C ILE A 280 4.96 -25.13 -10.66
N ARG A 281 3.75 -25.61 -10.95
CA ARG A 281 3.50 -26.55 -12.06
C ARG A 281 2.21 -26.20 -12.77
N ARG A 282 2.22 -26.28 -14.11
CA ARG A 282 1.01 -26.15 -14.92
C ARG A 282 0.23 -27.47 -14.99
N ASP A 283 -1.09 -27.36 -15.04
CA ASP A 283 -2.00 -28.47 -15.29
C ASP A 283 -2.81 -28.24 -16.58
N GLU A 284 -3.69 -29.18 -16.91
CA GLU A 284 -4.58 -29.08 -18.05
C GLU A 284 -5.42 -27.79 -18.01
N ASN A 285 -5.46 -27.12 -19.16
CA ASN A 285 -6.30 -25.95 -19.34
C ASN A 285 -7.77 -26.35 -19.20
N SER A 286 -8.54 -25.53 -18.49
CA SER A 286 -9.99 -25.63 -18.46
C SER A 286 -10.60 -24.66 -19.48
N LYS A 287 -11.67 -25.06 -20.15
CA LYS A 287 -12.41 -24.22 -21.07
C LYS A 287 -13.85 -24.07 -20.58
N ILE A 288 -14.27 -22.83 -20.34
CA ILE A 288 -15.62 -22.50 -19.89
C ILE A 288 -16.31 -21.75 -21.02
N ILE A 289 -17.34 -22.36 -21.60
CA ILE A 289 -18.00 -21.86 -22.80
C ILE A 289 -18.76 -20.57 -22.49
N GLY A 290 -18.55 -19.52 -23.30
CA GLY A 290 -19.30 -18.26 -23.20
C GLY A 290 -19.02 -17.43 -21.95
N ALA A 291 -17.92 -17.68 -21.24
CA ALA A 291 -17.63 -17.08 -19.94
C ALA A 291 -16.62 -15.92 -19.96
N SER A 292 -16.06 -15.57 -21.12
CA SER A 292 -15.20 -14.38 -21.20
C SER A 292 -16.01 -13.10 -21.08
N LYS A 293 -15.43 -12.08 -20.43
CA LYS A 293 -16.11 -10.80 -20.15
C LYS A 293 -16.51 -10.04 -21.42
N HIS A 294 -15.72 -10.12 -22.48
CA HIS A 294 -16.03 -9.47 -23.77
C HIS A 294 -16.73 -10.39 -24.80
N GLY A 295 -17.18 -11.57 -24.35
CA GLY A 295 -17.80 -12.62 -25.16
C GLY A 295 -16.80 -13.71 -25.54
N GLY A 296 -17.28 -14.88 -25.98
CA GLY A 296 -16.38 -16.01 -26.31
C GLY A 296 -16.12 -16.94 -25.12
N ASP A 297 -15.17 -17.87 -25.29
CA ASP A 297 -14.87 -18.88 -24.29
C ASP A 297 -13.75 -18.42 -23.36
N LEU A 298 -13.83 -18.76 -22.07
CA LEU A 298 -12.76 -18.50 -21.11
C LEU A 298 -11.83 -19.71 -20.99
N ILE A 299 -10.57 -19.50 -21.31
CA ILE A 299 -9.48 -20.49 -21.21
C ILE A 299 -8.73 -20.25 -19.89
N GLY A 300 -8.99 -21.11 -18.90
CA GLY A 300 -8.33 -21.10 -17.60
C GLY A 300 -7.08 -21.98 -17.59
N THR A 301 -5.89 -21.37 -17.52
CA THR A 301 -4.63 -22.08 -17.30
C THR A 301 -4.45 -22.36 -15.81
N LYS A 302 -4.61 -23.62 -15.40
CA LYS A 302 -4.47 -24.02 -14.00
C LYS A 302 -2.99 -24.14 -13.61
N ILE A 303 -2.61 -23.45 -12.55
CA ILE A 303 -1.25 -23.47 -11.99
C ILE A 303 -1.32 -23.99 -10.56
N PHE A 304 -0.68 -25.12 -10.29
CA PHE A 304 -0.47 -25.64 -8.95
C PHE A 304 0.73 -24.98 -8.30
N ILE A 305 0.53 -24.50 -7.07
CA ILE A 305 1.59 -24.01 -6.20
C ILE A 305 1.65 -24.92 -4.98
N SER A 306 2.78 -25.60 -4.84
CA SER A 306 3.11 -26.39 -3.65
C SER A 306 4.14 -25.68 -2.80
N MET A 307 3.86 -25.63 -1.51
CA MET A 307 4.63 -24.91 -0.50
C MET A 307 5.15 -25.90 0.54
N SER A 308 6.45 -26.15 0.56
CA SER A 308 7.13 -27.09 1.46
C SER A 308 8.27 -26.45 2.24
#